data_AF-R7K387-F1
#
_entry.id   AF-R7K387-F1
#
_cell.length_a   1.000
_cell.length_b   1.000
_cell.length_c   1.000
_cell.angle_alpha   90.00
_cell.angle_beta   90.00
_cell.angle_gamma   90.00
#
_symmetry.space_group_name_H-M   'P 1'
#
loop_
_entity.id
_entity.type
_entity.pdbx_description
1 polymer ?
#
loop_
_entity_poly.entity_id
_entity_poly.type
_entity_poly.pdbx_seq_one_letter_code
_entity_poly.pdbx_strand_id
1 'polypeptide(L)'
;MFYRNALKGLRGSDRVYSVKSFGGGMNTVSEDFLLEQGVAKISYNLSGKTGALRECGGFSAFTLPFDGKETEVTIGNKAITKVWYYRRFDLPTRKNDDRILLLSEDKRLYNIYINGLDLGVSLVDERQFEETPEALNYRLNGEDVMIFCSGKDKMRVYNGVDTPTVIDDAPALSSICVHGERLFATSPDTLNTLWFSDDLDPTNWNISLDEAGFVEMADENGALLKVLSFFNYVYVFRSYGITRFYATGEQSRFSLMHLFVSSDRIIGDTVCVCGDRILFLTQRGLFDFDGSGTVKILDRLSGLFEGEDNSQARAAYFGGKYFLACRLNFNDGRRVMCEKGDYVNNALVEVDLASGSVAVVRGVDVASLAAVNAPDKNFLLACFRNEKRVAIFDDGGSVFGEAMPKRWVCPKTDLDGADRRKLLRYALIETEHDLTLCVEADGQEHTRFVRGSDRQQKVPFNVTGSVFRLSVDADTDKMRVSRPQLIFREY
;
A
#
# COMPACT_ATOMS: atom_id res chain seq x y z
N MET A 1 -32.13 -58.24 -44.72
CA MET A 1 -32.46 -56.82 -44.47
C MET A 1 -32.21 -56.57 -42.99
N PHE A 2 -31.01 -56.11 -42.62
CA PHE A 2 -30.63 -55.86 -41.23
C PHE A 2 -30.89 -54.38 -40.89
N TYR A 3 -31.83 -54.12 -39.99
CA TYR A 3 -32.05 -52.77 -39.46
C TYR A 3 -30.87 -52.38 -38.56
N ARG A 4 -30.00 -51.49 -39.04
CA ARG A 4 -29.12 -50.69 -38.19
C ARG A 4 -30.00 -49.68 -37.46
N ASN A 5 -30.34 -49.98 -36.21
CA ASN A 5 -30.78 -48.95 -35.27
C ASN A 5 -29.60 -48.01 -35.03
N ALA A 6 -29.54 -46.93 -35.81
CA ALA A 6 -28.69 -45.80 -35.51
C ALA A 6 -29.16 -45.22 -34.18
N LEU A 7 -28.38 -45.45 -33.12
CA LEU A 7 -28.48 -44.70 -31.88
C LEU A 7 -28.50 -43.22 -32.25
N LYS A 8 -29.67 -42.58 -32.11
CA LYS A 8 -29.78 -41.12 -32.15
C LYS A 8 -28.99 -40.61 -30.95
N GLY A 9 -27.68 -40.38 -31.15
CA GLY A 9 -26.88 -39.66 -30.18
C GLY A 9 -27.57 -38.31 -29.93
N LEU A 10 -27.91 -38.05 -28.68
CA LEU A 10 -28.40 -36.75 -28.23
C LEU A 10 -27.45 -35.68 -28.79
N ARG A 11 -27.93 -34.88 -29.75
CA ARG A 11 -27.16 -33.77 -30.34
C ARG A 11 -27.14 -32.63 -29.32
N GLY A 12 -26.25 -32.69 -28.35
CA GLY A 12 -25.95 -31.54 -27.49
C GLY A 12 -25.33 -30.43 -28.35
N SER A 13 -25.87 -29.20 -28.26
CA SER A 13 -25.28 -28.02 -28.90
C SER A 13 -24.14 -27.47 -28.05
N ASP A 14 -23.07 -27.01 -28.69
CA ASP A 14 -21.99 -26.29 -28.00
C ASP A 14 -22.57 -24.95 -27.47
N ARG A 15 -22.32 -24.66 -26.20
CA ARG A 15 -22.65 -23.39 -25.54
C ARG A 15 -21.36 -22.68 -25.14
N VAL A 16 -21.47 -21.36 -24.97
CA VAL A 16 -20.34 -20.48 -24.68
C VAL A 16 -20.60 -19.74 -23.38
N TYR A 17 -19.64 -19.83 -22.46
CA TYR A 17 -19.60 -19.03 -21.26
C TYR A 17 -18.39 -18.09 -21.34
N SER A 18 -18.57 -16.78 -21.20
CA SER A 18 -17.52 -15.79 -21.46
C SER A 18 -17.28 -14.87 -20.27
N VAL A 19 -16.01 -14.70 -19.90
CA VAL A 19 -15.59 -13.61 -19.01
C VAL A 19 -15.41 -12.36 -19.88
N LYS A 20 -16.39 -11.44 -19.85
CA LYS A 20 -16.42 -10.29 -20.77
C LYS A 20 -15.37 -9.21 -20.48
N SER A 21 -15.04 -9.04 -19.19
CA SER A 21 -14.11 -8.05 -18.68
C SER A 21 -13.56 -8.51 -17.33
N PHE A 22 -12.32 -8.14 -17.03
CA PHE A 22 -11.69 -8.34 -15.71
C PHE A 22 -11.78 -7.10 -14.80
N GLY A 23 -12.52 -6.07 -15.21
CA GLY A 23 -12.66 -4.82 -14.46
C GLY A 23 -13.52 -4.90 -13.20
N GLY A 24 -14.08 -6.07 -12.86
CA GLY A 24 -14.96 -6.25 -11.70
C GLY A 24 -14.24 -6.19 -10.34
N GLY A 25 -12.91 -6.17 -10.35
CA GLY A 25 -12.08 -6.17 -9.13
C GLY A 25 -12.10 -7.52 -8.42
N MET A 26 -11.96 -7.50 -7.10
CA MET A 26 -11.92 -8.69 -6.26
C MET A 26 -13.02 -8.63 -5.19
N ASN A 27 -13.64 -9.78 -4.89
CA ASN A 27 -14.60 -9.95 -3.81
C ASN A 27 -14.39 -11.28 -3.08
N THR A 28 -13.86 -11.17 -1.87
CA THR A 28 -13.48 -12.27 -0.97
C THR A 28 -14.57 -12.67 0.01
N VAL A 29 -15.65 -11.89 0.10
CA VAL A 29 -16.67 -12.02 1.15
C VAL A 29 -17.95 -12.65 0.63
N SER A 30 -18.44 -12.22 -0.54
CA SER A 30 -19.68 -12.75 -1.10
C SER A 30 -19.53 -14.23 -1.44
N GLU A 31 -20.63 -14.97 -1.52
CA GLU A 31 -20.63 -16.37 -1.98
C GLU A 31 -20.21 -16.50 -3.46
N ASP A 32 -19.70 -17.67 -3.87
CA ASP A 32 -19.21 -17.91 -5.24
C ASP A 32 -20.30 -17.67 -6.30
N PHE A 33 -21.45 -18.33 -6.16
CA PHE A 33 -22.51 -18.33 -7.17
C PHE A 33 -23.28 -17.01 -7.29
N LEU A 34 -23.02 -16.05 -6.39
CA LEU A 34 -23.64 -14.72 -6.41
C LEU A 34 -22.80 -13.68 -7.14
N LEU A 35 -21.55 -14.02 -7.51
CA LEU A 35 -20.64 -13.10 -8.16
C LEU A 35 -20.75 -13.15 -9.68
N GLU A 36 -20.59 -11.98 -10.29
CA GLU A 36 -20.39 -11.87 -11.73
C GLU A 36 -19.03 -12.43 -12.14
N GLN A 37 -18.94 -12.94 -13.38
CA GLN A 37 -17.76 -13.66 -13.88
C GLN A 37 -16.49 -12.82 -13.95
N GLY A 38 -16.66 -11.50 -14.10
CA GLY A 38 -15.56 -10.54 -14.18
C GLY A 38 -14.98 -10.12 -12.83
N VAL A 39 -15.59 -10.55 -11.72
CA VAL A 39 -15.13 -10.30 -10.36
C VAL A 39 -14.28 -11.49 -9.91
N ALA A 40 -13.04 -11.25 -9.50
CA ALA A 40 -12.19 -12.30 -8.98
C ALA A 40 -12.59 -12.70 -7.55
N LYS A 41 -12.50 -13.99 -7.23
CA LYS A 41 -12.45 -14.42 -5.82
C LYS A 41 -11.12 -14.11 -5.19
N ILE A 42 -10.05 -14.39 -5.93
CA ILE A 42 -8.67 -14.10 -5.53
C ILE A 42 -8.00 -13.50 -6.76
N SER A 43 -7.33 -12.37 -6.57
CA SER A 43 -6.48 -11.74 -7.58
C SER A 43 -5.33 -11.02 -6.89
N TYR A 44 -4.09 -11.31 -7.31
CA TYR A 44 -2.91 -10.61 -6.82
C TYR A 44 -1.84 -10.51 -7.91
N ASN A 45 -1.02 -9.46 -7.82
CA ASN A 45 0.00 -9.08 -8.80
C ASN A 45 -0.57 -8.85 -10.22
N LEU A 46 -1.89 -8.64 -10.29
CA LEU A 46 -2.66 -8.41 -11.51
C LEU A 46 -3.68 -7.29 -11.33
N SER A 47 -3.89 -6.53 -12.40
CA SER A 47 -4.97 -5.54 -12.53
C SER A 47 -5.83 -5.81 -13.76
N GLY A 48 -7.14 -5.73 -13.56
CA GLY A 48 -8.15 -5.80 -14.62
C GLY A 48 -8.68 -4.45 -15.08
N LYS A 49 -8.07 -3.32 -14.64
CA LYS A 49 -8.59 -1.95 -14.87
C LYS A 49 -8.86 -1.62 -16.34
N THR A 50 -8.09 -2.20 -17.25
CA THR A 50 -8.24 -2.01 -18.71
C THR A 50 -9.24 -2.98 -19.36
N GLY A 51 -9.88 -3.84 -18.58
CA GLY A 51 -10.74 -4.93 -19.03
C GLY A 51 -9.99 -6.21 -19.40
N ALA A 52 -8.69 -6.14 -19.68
CA ALA A 52 -7.77 -7.28 -19.76
C ALA A 52 -6.99 -7.43 -18.45
N LEU A 53 -6.60 -8.66 -18.08
CA LEU A 53 -5.65 -8.86 -16.99
C LEU A 53 -4.27 -8.44 -17.47
N ARG A 54 -3.59 -7.62 -16.65
CA ARG A 54 -2.19 -7.25 -16.81
C ARG A 54 -1.47 -7.36 -15.48
N GLU A 55 -0.15 -7.50 -15.51
CA GLU A 55 0.68 -7.29 -14.32
C GLU A 55 0.32 -5.96 -13.63
N CYS A 56 0.42 -5.94 -12.30
CA CYS A 56 0.34 -4.69 -11.55
C CYS A 56 1.38 -4.67 -10.44
N GLY A 57 1.95 -3.49 -10.23
CA GLY A 57 2.95 -3.27 -9.21
C GLY A 57 4.25 -4.03 -9.46
N GLY A 58 5.30 -3.53 -8.85
CA GLY A 58 6.66 -3.97 -9.06
C GLY A 58 7.61 -3.03 -8.34
N PHE A 59 8.85 -3.48 -8.18
CA PHE A 59 9.86 -2.73 -7.46
C PHE A 59 11.21 -2.92 -8.14
N SER A 60 11.73 -1.84 -8.71
CA SER A 60 13.09 -1.75 -9.22
C SER A 60 14.01 -1.12 -8.17
N ALA A 61 15.31 -1.40 -8.26
CA ALA A 61 16.27 -0.75 -7.38
C ALA A 61 16.30 0.76 -7.70
N PHE A 62 16.30 1.58 -6.67
CA PHE A 62 16.49 3.01 -6.82
C PHE A 62 17.95 3.28 -7.20
N THR A 63 18.16 3.82 -8.39
CA THR A 63 19.49 4.18 -8.90
C THR A 63 19.65 5.69 -9.03
N LEU A 64 20.89 6.14 -8.88
CA LEU A 64 21.31 7.51 -9.18
C LEU A 64 22.63 7.49 -9.98
N PRO A 65 22.89 8.54 -10.79
CA PRO A 65 24.04 8.59 -11.67
C PRO A 65 25.31 9.04 -10.93
N PHE A 66 25.98 8.15 -10.20
CA PHE A 66 27.30 8.43 -9.62
C PHE A 66 28.39 8.23 -10.66
N ASP A 67 29.27 9.23 -10.84
CA ASP A 67 30.36 9.21 -11.82
C ASP A 67 29.91 8.82 -13.24
N GLY A 68 28.70 9.24 -13.63
CA GLY A 68 28.11 8.96 -14.94
C GLY A 68 27.57 7.53 -15.12
N LYS A 69 27.44 6.76 -14.05
CA LYS A 69 26.84 5.41 -14.05
C LYS A 69 25.67 5.32 -13.08
N GLU A 70 24.55 4.79 -13.58
CA GLU A 70 23.42 4.42 -12.72
C GLU A 70 23.85 3.35 -11.72
N THR A 71 23.77 3.71 -10.44
CA THR A 71 24.23 2.88 -9.33
C THR A 71 23.14 2.80 -8.29
N GLU A 72 22.87 1.59 -7.79
CA GLU A 72 21.89 1.35 -6.74
C GLU A 72 22.26 2.09 -5.44
N VAL A 73 21.29 2.75 -4.83
CA VAL A 73 21.48 3.44 -3.55
C VAL A 73 21.51 2.42 -2.41
N THR A 74 22.67 2.31 -1.75
CA THR A 74 22.93 1.38 -0.64
C THR A 74 23.80 2.04 0.44
N ILE A 75 23.72 1.53 1.67
CA ILE A 75 24.57 1.95 2.81
C ILE A 75 25.62 0.86 3.10
N GLY A 76 26.36 0.48 2.06
CA GLY A 76 27.27 -0.66 2.11
C GLY A 76 26.53 -1.96 2.41
N ASN A 77 26.88 -2.61 3.52
CA ASN A 77 26.29 -3.89 3.91
C ASN A 77 25.08 -3.81 4.85
N LYS A 78 24.61 -2.60 5.16
CA LYS A 78 23.52 -2.39 6.12
C LYS A 78 22.16 -2.41 5.44
N ALA A 79 21.18 -3.04 6.08
CA ALA A 79 19.79 -2.92 5.64
C ALA A 79 19.27 -1.48 5.85
N ILE A 80 18.39 -1.03 4.95
CA ILE A 80 17.73 0.29 5.03
C ILE A 80 16.31 0.06 5.53
N THR A 81 15.97 0.69 6.65
CA THR A 81 14.71 0.43 7.37
C THR A 81 13.67 1.52 7.15
N LYS A 82 14.09 2.76 6.85
CA LYS A 82 13.18 3.88 6.59
C LYS A 82 13.79 4.89 5.63
N VAL A 83 12.93 5.55 4.87
CA VAL A 83 13.27 6.61 3.92
C VAL A 83 12.39 7.83 4.15
N TRP A 84 12.93 9.03 3.92
CA TRP A 84 12.17 10.28 3.88
C TRP A 84 12.66 11.17 2.75
N TYR A 85 11.75 12.00 2.25
CA TYR A 85 12.08 13.09 1.34
C TYR A 85 12.29 14.38 2.13
N TYR A 86 13.48 14.95 2.01
CA TYR A 86 13.84 16.23 2.59
C TYR A 86 13.89 17.29 1.48
N ARG A 87 12.90 18.17 1.50
CA ARG A 87 12.80 19.33 0.59
C ARG A 87 13.61 20.45 1.18
N ARG A 88 14.60 20.94 0.44
CA ARG A 88 15.47 22.00 0.92
C ARG A 88 15.83 22.93 -0.22
N PHE A 89 15.67 24.22 0.00
CA PHE A 89 16.22 25.26 -0.84
C PHE A 89 17.48 25.83 -0.19
N ASP A 90 18.63 25.65 -0.84
CA ASP A 90 19.88 26.22 -0.36
C ASP A 90 19.92 27.71 -0.69
N LEU A 91 19.64 28.56 0.30
CA LEU A 91 19.62 30.01 0.14
C LEU A 91 20.95 30.60 -0.37
N PRO A 92 22.14 30.18 0.14
CA PRO A 92 23.41 30.71 -0.34
C PRO A 92 23.66 30.46 -1.82
N THR A 93 23.39 29.25 -2.33
CA THR A 93 23.59 28.91 -3.74
C THR A 93 22.37 29.18 -4.63
N ARG A 94 21.22 29.48 -4.03
CA ARG A 94 19.90 29.67 -4.68
C ARG A 94 19.49 28.48 -5.54
N LYS A 95 19.72 27.27 -5.05
CA LYS A 95 19.39 26.03 -5.75
C LYS A 95 18.58 25.10 -4.86
N ASN A 96 17.75 24.28 -5.48
CA ASN A 96 17.15 23.15 -4.80
C ASN A 96 18.26 22.17 -4.40
N ASP A 97 18.24 21.81 -3.13
CA ASP A 97 19.14 20.87 -2.48
C ASP A 97 18.30 19.74 -1.86
N ASP A 98 17.43 19.17 -2.69
CA ASP A 98 16.54 18.11 -2.29
C ASP A 98 17.30 16.82 -2.02
N ARG A 99 16.95 16.14 -0.92
CA ARG A 99 17.65 14.95 -0.45
C ARG A 99 16.68 13.83 -0.10
N ILE A 100 17.21 12.62 -0.13
CA ILE A 100 16.59 11.44 0.46
C ILE A 100 17.36 11.13 1.73
N LEU A 101 16.66 11.06 2.85
CA LEU A 101 17.21 10.66 4.14
C LEU A 101 16.91 9.18 4.37
N LEU A 102 17.89 8.46 4.88
CA LEU A 102 17.85 7.01 5.04
C LEU A 102 18.15 6.66 6.50
N LEU A 103 17.34 5.78 7.09
CA LEU A 103 17.64 5.15 8.38
C LEU A 103 18.09 3.71 8.14
N SER A 104 19.31 3.41 8.54
CA SER A 104 19.86 2.05 8.50
C SER A 104 19.38 1.18 9.67
N GLU A 105 19.65 -0.13 9.59
CA GLU A 105 19.35 -1.09 10.67
C GLU A 105 20.07 -0.79 11.98
N ASP A 106 21.24 -0.14 11.95
CA ASP A 106 21.96 0.33 13.14
C ASP A 106 21.46 1.69 13.65
N LYS A 107 20.27 2.11 13.19
CA LYS A 107 19.55 3.32 13.63
C LYS A 107 20.32 4.63 13.44
N ARG A 108 21.24 4.69 12.47
CA ARG A 108 21.94 5.92 12.09
C ARG A 108 21.30 6.58 10.89
N LEU A 109 21.41 7.90 10.84
CA LEU A 109 20.87 8.72 9.76
C LEU A 109 21.91 8.94 8.67
N TYR A 110 21.49 8.71 7.44
CA TYR A 110 22.28 8.95 6.23
C TYR A 110 21.48 9.86 5.28
N ASN A 111 22.16 10.51 4.36
CA ASN A 111 21.52 11.29 3.30
C ASN A 111 22.10 10.94 1.93
N ILE A 112 21.35 11.32 0.90
CA ILE A 112 21.83 11.35 -0.46
C ILE A 112 21.10 12.45 -1.25
N TYR A 113 21.82 13.12 -2.14
CA TYR A 113 21.26 14.16 -2.99
C TYR A 113 20.41 13.53 -4.09
N ILE A 114 19.20 14.04 -4.29
CA ILE A 114 18.29 13.48 -5.29
C ILE A 114 18.83 13.63 -6.72
N ASN A 115 19.64 14.67 -6.96
CA ASN A 115 20.23 14.93 -8.27
C ASN A 115 21.40 13.98 -8.60
N GLY A 116 21.91 13.22 -7.62
CA GLY A 116 23.02 12.28 -7.80
C GLY A 116 24.37 12.93 -8.12
N LEU A 117 24.52 14.25 -7.95
CA LEU A 117 25.73 14.99 -8.34
C LEU A 117 26.87 14.89 -7.32
N ASP A 118 26.61 14.32 -6.14
CA ASP A 118 27.61 14.10 -5.08
C ASP A 118 28.07 12.64 -4.99
N LEU A 119 29.17 12.41 -4.25
CA LEU A 119 29.94 11.15 -4.10
C LEU A 119 29.19 9.95 -3.49
N GLY A 120 27.84 9.94 -3.48
CA GLY A 120 27.01 8.86 -2.98
C GLY A 120 26.34 9.14 -1.63
N VAL A 121 25.97 8.07 -0.91
CA VAL A 121 25.34 8.16 0.42
C VAL A 121 26.35 8.65 1.45
N SER A 122 25.98 9.64 2.25
CA SER A 122 26.82 10.16 3.34
C SER A 122 26.15 10.00 4.72
N LEU A 123 26.97 9.80 5.76
CA LEU A 123 26.48 9.72 7.14
C LEU A 123 26.17 11.14 7.65
N VAL A 124 24.98 11.33 8.22
CA VAL A 124 24.52 12.62 8.74
C VAL A 124 24.86 12.78 10.22
N ASP A 125 24.71 11.71 11.00
CA ASP A 125 24.88 11.75 12.45
C ASP A 125 25.47 10.42 12.96
N GLU A 126 26.57 10.49 13.70
CA GLU A 126 27.18 9.33 14.36
C GLU A 126 26.28 8.75 15.48
N ARG A 127 25.41 9.59 16.05
CA ARG A 127 24.47 9.21 17.11
C ARG A 127 23.35 8.36 16.54
N GLN A 128 23.06 7.27 17.22
CA GLN A 128 21.96 6.37 16.90
C GLN A 128 20.64 6.93 17.46
N PHE A 129 19.54 6.60 16.80
CA PHE A 129 18.23 6.66 17.41
C PHE A 129 17.96 5.36 18.20
N GLU A 130 17.23 5.43 19.30
CA GLU A 130 16.77 4.24 20.02
C GLU A 130 15.61 3.54 19.32
N GLU A 131 14.79 4.33 18.60
CA GLU A 131 13.69 3.81 17.79
C GLU A 131 13.63 4.48 16.42
N THR A 132 12.69 4.06 15.59
CA THR A 132 12.54 4.65 14.26
C THR A 132 11.79 5.98 14.39
N PRO A 133 12.41 7.14 14.12
CA PRO A 133 11.76 8.43 14.34
C PRO A 133 10.63 8.68 13.34
N GLU A 134 9.71 9.57 13.70
CA GLU A 134 8.90 10.35 12.76
C GLU A 134 9.73 11.54 12.26
N ALA A 135 9.47 11.99 11.04
CA ALA A 135 10.18 13.12 10.48
C ALA A 135 9.26 14.05 9.69
N LEU A 136 9.54 15.35 9.77
CA LEU A 136 8.71 16.41 9.20
C LEU A 136 9.60 17.50 8.57
N ASN A 137 9.24 17.93 7.37
CA ASN A 137 9.85 19.11 6.76
C ASN A 137 9.25 20.37 7.41
N TYR A 138 10.10 21.32 7.83
CA TYR A 138 9.68 22.58 8.44
C TYR A 138 10.54 23.73 7.91
N ARG A 139 10.03 24.97 7.96
CA ARG A 139 10.80 26.17 7.62
C ARG A 139 11.08 26.99 8.88
N LEU A 140 12.26 26.80 9.47
CA LEU A 140 12.69 27.43 10.72
C LEU A 140 13.51 28.68 10.43
N ASN A 141 13.04 29.85 10.88
CA ASN A 141 13.77 31.12 10.70
C ASN A 141 14.19 31.41 9.25
N GLY A 142 13.39 30.95 8.29
CA GLY A 142 13.64 31.13 6.85
C GLY A 142 14.42 29.99 6.18
N GLU A 143 14.98 29.05 6.94
CA GLU A 143 15.72 27.88 6.45
C GLU A 143 14.87 26.61 6.46
N ASP A 144 15.02 25.76 5.44
CA ASP A 144 14.34 24.47 5.40
C ASP A 144 15.08 23.45 6.26
N VAL A 145 14.39 22.85 7.22
CA VAL A 145 14.94 21.86 8.16
C VAL A 145 14.11 20.58 8.16
N MET A 146 14.75 19.47 8.51
CA MET A 146 14.07 18.23 8.85
C MET A 146 14.03 18.06 10.37
N ILE A 147 12.83 17.97 10.94
CA ILE A 147 12.62 17.68 12.35
C ILE A 147 12.45 16.18 12.50
N PHE A 148 13.17 15.57 13.44
CA PHE A 148 13.04 14.18 13.83
C PHE A 148 12.54 14.09 15.27
N CYS A 149 11.58 13.21 15.51
CA CYS A 149 11.00 12.98 16.82
C CYS A 149 10.74 11.49 17.01
N SER A 150 10.91 11.01 18.23
CA SER A 150 10.49 9.66 18.58
C SER A 150 10.05 9.62 20.05
N GLY A 151 9.37 8.54 20.42
CA GLY A 151 8.96 8.28 21.78
C GLY A 151 10.09 7.97 22.75
N LYS A 152 11.30 7.66 22.25
CA LYS A 152 12.48 7.34 23.07
C LYS A 152 13.65 8.27 22.85
N ASP A 153 13.62 9.07 21.80
CA ASP A 153 14.69 9.99 21.43
C ASP A 153 14.23 11.44 21.63
N LYS A 154 15.17 12.27 22.06
CA LYS A 154 14.98 13.72 22.04
C LYS A 154 14.79 14.22 20.60
N MET A 155 13.99 15.27 20.45
CA MET A 155 13.78 15.95 19.18
C MET A 155 15.12 16.38 18.60
N ARG A 156 15.32 16.14 17.30
CA ARG A 156 16.52 16.57 16.56
C ARG A 156 16.13 17.41 15.36
N VAL A 157 16.86 18.49 15.10
CA VAL A 157 16.63 19.40 13.96
C VAL A 157 17.85 19.36 13.05
N TYR A 158 17.63 19.01 11.79
CA TYR A 158 18.68 18.91 10.77
C TYR A 158 18.49 19.98 9.69
N ASN A 159 19.51 20.83 9.48
CA ASN A 159 19.48 21.93 8.50
C ASN A 159 20.06 21.54 7.12
N GLY A 160 20.44 20.27 6.94
CA GLY A 160 21.08 19.80 5.70
C GLY A 160 22.59 20.03 5.64
N VAL A 161 23.21 20.69 6.61
CA VAL A 161 24.65 21.01 6.55
C VAL A 161 25.37 20.44 7.76
N ASP A 162 24.91 20.82 8.95
CA ASP A 162 25.55 20.46 10.21
C ASP A 162 24.95 19.18 10.80
N THR A 163 25.65 18.59 11.76
CA THR A 163 25.09 17.50 12.58
C THR A 163 23.79 17.98 13.25
N PRO A 164 22.72 17.15 13.29
CA PRO A 164 21.43 17.57 13.83
C PRO A 164 21.52 18.15 15.25
N THR A 165 20.89 19.30 15.50
CA THR A 165 20.81 19.90 16.85
C THR A 165 19.81 19.14 17.69
N VAL A 166 20.16 18.80 18.93
CA VAL A 166 19.25 18.14 19.88
C VAL A 166 18.53 19.21 20.70
N ILE A 167 17.21 19.07 20.85
CA ILE A 167 16.37 19.96 21.65
C ILE A 167 16.05 19.24 22.96
N ASP A 168 16.76 19.61 24.02
CA ASP A 168 16.69 18.90 25.31
C ASP A 168 15.34 19.07 26.02
N ASP A 169 14.74 20.26 25.89
CA ASP A 169 13.48 20.63 26.54
C ASP A 169 12.23 20.08 25.82
N ALA A 170 12.40 19.47 24.64
CA ALA A 170 11.29 18.86 23.94
C ALA A 170 10.75 17.62 24.72
N PRO A 171 9.42 17.47 24.84
CA PRO A 171 8.81 16.25 25.36
C PRO A 171 9.13 15.06 24.45
N ALA A 172 8.89 13.83 24.93
CA ALA A 172 8.93 12.65 24.06
C ALA A 172 7.74 12.70 23.08
N LEU A 173 7.99 12.58 21.78
CA LEU A 173 6.99 12.82 20.74
C LEU A 173 6.88 11.64 19.77
N SER A 174 5.69 11.08 19.63
CA SER A 174 5.42 9.91 18.78
C SER A 174 4.85 10.26 17.40
N SER A 175 4.16 11.40 17.26
CA SER A 175 3.68 11.90 15.97
C SER A 175 3.59 13.41 15.99
N ILE A 176 3.91 14.06 14.87
CA ILE A 176 4.02 15.51 14.76
C ILE A 176 3.37 16.02 13.46
N CYS A 177 2.81 17.23 13.51
CA CYS A 177 2.36 17.93 12.30
C CYS A 177 2.45 19.46 12.48
N VAL A 178 2.58 20.18 11.37
CA VAL A 178 2.45 21.65 11.38
C VAL A 178 1.00 22.03 11.14
N HIS A 179 0.47 22.93 11.96
CA HIS A 179 -0.81 23.57 11.70
C HIS A 179 -0.76 25.06 12.06
N GLY A 180 -1.06 25.91 11.07
CA GLY A 180 -0.81 27.34 11.20
C GLY A 180 0.67 27.60 11.42
N GLU A 181 1.01 28.20 12.56
CA GLU A 181 2.37 28.59 12.93
C GLU A 181 2.96 27.67 14.00
N ARG A 182 2.26 26.60 14.41
CA ARG A 182 2.67 25.74 15.54
C ARG A 182 2.85 24.30 15.10
N LEU A 183 3.72 23.60 15.83
CA LEU A 183 3.85 22.16 15.73
C LEU A 183 2.92 21.53 16.77
N PHE A 184 2.04 20.63 16.32
CA PHE A 184 1.19 19.81 17.19
C PHE A 184 1.75 18.40 17.26
N ALA A 185 1.70 17.80 18.44
CA ALA A 185 2.32 16.52 18.68
C ALA A 185 1.56 15.62 19.65
N THR A 186 1.75 14.31 19.48
CA THR A 186 1.33 13.28 20.43
C THR A 186 2.54 12.76 21.18
N SER A 187 2.34 12.27 22.41
CA SER A 187 3.41 11.71 23.23
C SER A 187 3.05 10.31 23.72
N PRO A 188 4.00 9.35 23.72
CA PRO A 188 3.77 8.03 24.31
C PRO A 188 3.69 8.08 25.85
N ASP A 189 4.25 9.10 26.48
CA ASP A 189 4.27 9.24 27.95
C ASP A 189 2.92 9.74 28.48
N THR A 190 2.21 10.52 27.66
CA THR A 190 0.90 11.10 27.98
C THR A 190 -0.13 10.73 26.91
N LEU A 191 -0.67 9.52 27.00
CA LEU A 191 -1.50 8.89 25.96
C LEU A 191 -2.75 9.68 25.56
N ASN A 192 -3.25 10.56 26.42
CA ASN A 192 -4.46 11.35 26.21
C ASN A 192 -4.20 12.85 25.97
N THR A 193 -2.95 13.25 25.75
CA THR A 193 -2.54 14.66 25.73
C THR A 193 -2.01 15.08 24.35
N LEU A 194 -2.58 16.14 23.80
CA LEU A 194 -2.12 16.81 22.58
C LEU A 194 -1.18 17.96 22.97
N TRP A 195 0.08 17.87 22.59
CA TRP A 195 1.09 18.90 22.81
C TRP A 195 1.12 19.89 21.65
N PHE A 196 1.50 21.13 21.92
CA PHE A 196 1.80 22.13 20.90
C PHE A 196 3.02 22.98 21.27
N SER A 197 3.86 23.27 20.29
CA SER A 197 5.01 24.17 20.44
C SER A 197 4.58 25.63 20.52
N ASP A 198 5.54 26.50 20.78
CA ASP A 198 5.41 27.94 20.55
C ASP A 198 5.12 28.26 19.06
N ASP A 199 4.59 29.45 18.79
CA ASP A 199 4.39 29.92 17.42
C ASP A 199 5.71 30.25 16.72
N LEU A 200 5.81 29.82 15.47
CA LEU A 200 6.96 29.94 14.57
C LEU A 200 8.24 29.24 15.06
N ASP A 201 8.32 28.85 16.33
CA ASP A 201 9.42 28.13 16.95
C ASP A 201 9.01 26.71 17.40
N PRO A 202 9.23 25.67 16.56
CA PRO A 202 8.95 24.28 16.91
C PRO A 202 9.93 23.70 17.94
N THR A 203 10.94 24.46 18.35
CA THR A 203 11.95 24.04 19.34
C THR A 203 11.66 24.58 20.74
N ASN A 204 10.77 25.57 20.87
CA ASN A 204 10.32 26.08 22.16
C ASN A 204 9.11 25.28 22.68
N TRP A 205 9.32 24.61 23.80
CA TRP A 205 8.33 23.79 24.51
C TRP A 205 8.03 24.33 25.92
N ASN A 206 8.41 25.57 26.21
CA ASN A 206 8.16 26.19 27.51
C ASN A 206 6.65 26.40 27.73
N ILE A 207 6.12 25.81 28.80
CA ILE A 207 4.69 25.80 29.06
C ILE A 207 4.28 27.16 29.64
N SER A 208 3.51 27.93 28.88
CA SER A 208 2.96 29.21 29.32
C SER A 208 1.67 29.57 28.58
N LEU A 209 1.02 30.66 28.99
CA LEU A 209 -0.22 31.12 28.36
C LEU A 209 -0.01 31.68 26.94
N ASP A 210 1.24 32.04 26.61
CA ASP A 210 1.59 32.70 25.36
C ASP A 210 2.49 31.82 24.48
N GLU A 211 3.29 30.92 25.06
CA GLU A 211 4.24 30.07 24.32
C GLU A 211 3.67 28.66 24.06
N ALA A 212 4.35 27.60 24.48
CA ALA A 212 3.92 26.22 24.27
C ALA A 212 2.93 25.74 25.34
N GLY A 213 2.34 24.57 25.11
CA GLY A 213 1.41 23.98 26.06
C GLY A 213 0.87 22.63 25.61
N PHE A 214 -0.20 22.21 26.29
CA PHE A 214 -0.86 20.95 26.01
C PHE A 214 -2.36 21.00 26.29
N VAL A 215 -3.10 20.11 25.66
CA VAL A 215 -4.54 19.89 25.91
C VAL A 215 -4.74 18.43 26.26
N GLU A 216 -5.20 18.19 27.48
CA GLU A 216 -5.56 16.86 27.95
C GLU A 216 -7.02 16.52 27.58
N MET A 217 -7.21 15.35 26.98
CA MET A 217 -8.52 14.82 26.60
C MET A 217 -8.98 13.81 27.66
N ALA A 218 -9.99 14.15 28.45
CA ALA A 218 -10.47 13.32 29.57
C ALA A 218 -11.50 12.24 29.16
N ASP A 219 -11.67 11.97 27.87
CA ASP A 219 -12.67 11.04 27.34
C ASP A 219 -12.09 9.63 27.05
N GLU A 220 -12.98 8.68 26.73
CA GLU A 220 -12.66 7.26 26.59
C GLU A 220 -12.24 6.82 25.17
N ASN A 221 -12.00 7.73 24.21
CA ASN A 221 -11.66 7.36 22.82
C ASN A 221 -10.23 6.77 22.65
N GLY A 222 -9.55 6.47 23.76
CA GLY A 222 -8.24 5.82 23.80
C GLY A 222 -7.07 6.74 23.48
N ALA A 223 -5.89 6.13 23.33
CA ALA A 223 -4.62 6.82 23.15
C ALA A 223 -4.56 7.58 21.81
N LEU A 224 -3.89 8.73 21.80
CA LEU A 224 -3.59 9.51 20.60
C LEU A 224 -2.49 8.80 19.78
N LEU A 225 -2.78 8.49 18.52
CA LEU A 225 -1.92 7.68 17.65
C LEU A 225 -1.27 8.49 16.54
N LYS A 226 -2.01 9.42 15.93
CA LYS A 226 -1.53 10.26 14.83
C LYS A 226 -2.15 11.64 14.91
N VAL A 227 -1.34 12.66 14.68
CA VAL A 227 -1.81 14.05 14.51
C VAL A 227 -1.50 14.52 13.10
N LEU A 228 -2.43 15.24 12.48
CA LEU A 228 -2.27 15.81 11.15
C LEU A 228 -3.08 17.09 10.98
N SER A 229 -2.63 17.95 10.06
CA SER A 229 -3.35 19.15 9.63
C SER A 229 -4.14 18.83 8.36
N PHE A 230 -5.45 19.12 8.37
CA PHE A 230 -6.34 18.87 7.24
C PHE A 230 -7.52 19.84 7.27
N PHE A 231 -7.94 20.37 6.11
CA PHE A 231 -9.04 21.34 5.98
C PHE A 231 -9.13 22.42 7.08
N ASN A 232 -7.99 23.04 7.43
CA ASN A 232 -7.89 24.09 8.46
C ASN A 232 -8.24 23.66 9.89
N TYR A 233 -8.15 22.36 10.19
CA TYR A 233 -8.19 21.84 11.56
C TYR A 233 -6.99 20.93 11.81
N VAL A 234 -6.70 20.72 13.09
CA VAL A 234 -5.85 19.61 13.55
C VAL A 234 -6.77 18.41 13.78
N TYR A 235 -6.48 17.28 13.14
CA TYR A 235 -7.15 16.02 13.43
C TYR A 235 -6.22 15.13 14.22
N VAL A 236 -6.80 14.54 15.26
CA VAL A 236 -6.13 13.62 16.15
C VAL A 236 -6.82 12.27 16.03
N PHE A 237 -6.14 11.34 15.36
CA PHE A 237 -6.56 9.95 15.25
C PHE A 237 -6.15 9.22 16.51
N ARG A 238 -7.14 8.64 17.17
CA ARG A 238 -7.01 7.96 18.46
C ARG A 238 -7.27 6.48 18.28
N SER A 239 -7.00 5.69 19.31
CA SER A 239 -7.20 4.24 19.25
C SER A 239 -8.61 3.88 18.81
N TYR A 240 -9.63 4.59 19.28
CA TYR A 240 -11.04 4.26 19.05
C TYR A 240 -11.86 5.43 18.51
N GLY A 241 -11.23 6.44 17.92
CA GLY A 241 -11.95 7.60 17.43
C GLY A 241 -11.11 8.65 16.71
N ILE A 242 -11.78 9.69 16.22
CA ILE A 242 -11.15 10.86 15.61
C ILE A 242 -11.66 12.11 16.32
N THR A 243 -10.72 12.92 16.81
CA THR A 243 -11.00 14.21 17.42
C THR A 243 -10.54 15.33 16.48
N ARG A 244 -11.43 16.27 16.20
CA ARG A 244 -11.11 17.51 15.49
C ARG A 244 -10.78 18.57 16.52
N PHE A 245 -9.68 19.26 16.30
CA PHE A 245 -9.17 20.31 17.16
C PHE A 245 -9.05 21.59 16.33
N TYR A 246 -9.75 22.62 16.76
CA TYR A 246 -9.69 23.94 16.18
C TYR A 246 -8.61 24.74 16.89
N ALA A 247 -7.55 25.07 16.17
CA ALA A 247 -6.40 25.79 16.71
C ALA A 247 -6.09 27.02 15.86
N THR A 248 -6.54 28.20 16.31
CA THR A 248 -6.24 29.48 15.64
C THR A 248 -5.41 30.36 16.55
N GLY A 249 -4.16 30.66 16.16
CA GLY A 249 -3.30 31.69 16.77
C GLY A 249 -3.23 31.68 18.29
N GLU A 250 -4.22 32.29 18.94
CA GLU A 250 -4.40 32.37 20.39
C GLU A 250 -4.91 31.05 21.01
N GLN A 251 -4.21 30.59 22.04
CA GLN A 251 -4.55 29.38 22.79
C GLN A 251 -5.98 29.42 23.38
N SER A 252 -6.47 30.61 23.75
CA SER A 252 -7.79 30.80 24.38
C SER A 252 -8.99 30.42 23.50
N ARG A 253 -8.77 30.28 22.19
CA ARG A 253 -9.80 29.90 21.22
C ARG A 253 -9.79 28.43 20.85
N PHE A 254 -8.89 27.66 21.46
CA PHE A 254 -8.78 26.24 21.20
C PHE A 254 -10.08 25.53 21.61
N SER A 255 -10.58 24.69 20.73
CA SER A 255 -11.77 23.89 21.00
C SER A 255 -11.67 22.53 20.32
N LEU A 256 -12.29 21.52 20.93
CA LEU A 256 -12.27 20.15 20.46
C LEU A 256 -13.68 19.64 20.18
N MET A 257 -13.78 18.72 19.22
CA MET A 257 -15.03 18.06 18.86
C MET A 257 -14.74 16.62 18.43
N HIS A 258 -15.45 15.64 18.97
CA HIS A 258 -15.33 14.25 18.54
C HIS A 258 -16.20 14.01 17.31
N LEU A 259 -15.60 13.41 16.27
CA LEU A 259 -16.25 13.17 14.97
C LEU A 259 -16.55 11.70 14.71
N PHE A 260 -15.69 10.83 15.23
CA PHE A 260 -15.77 9.40 14.98
C PHE A 260 -15.49 8.65 16.27
N VAL A 261 -16.29 7.63 16.52
CA VAL A 261 -16.12 6.67 17.62
C VAL A 261 -16.30 5.29 17.03
N SER A 262 -15.38 4.38 17.33
CA SER A 262 -15.39 3.01 16.84
C SER A 262 -14.95 2.04 17.92
N SER A 263 -15.47 0.82 17.89
CA SER A 263 -14.94 -0.28 18.71
C SER A 263 -13.61 -0.82 18.19
N ASP A 264 -13.26 -0.51 16.93
CA ASP A 264 -12.11 -1.09 16.25
C ASP A 264 -10.90 -0.18 16.37
N ARG A 265 -9.75 -0.77 16.71
CA ARG A 265 -8.53 0.00 16.89
C ARG A 265 -8.02 0.55 15.55
N ILE A 266 -7.77 1.86 15.48
CA ILE A 266 -7.09 2.53 14.35
C ILE A 266 -5.60 2.19 14.35
N ILE A 267 -5.01 1.99 13.16
CA ILE A 267 -3.57 1.81 12.98
C ILE A 267 -2.94 3.15 12.56
N GLY A 268 -2.27 3.83 13.50
CA GLY A 268 -1.78 5.21 13.33
C GLY A 268 -0.89 5.43 12.10
N ASP A 269 0.05 4.52 11.83
CA ASP A 269 0.99 4.63 10.70
C ASP A 269 0.36 4.42 9.31
N THR A 270 -0.94 4.10 9.27
CA THR A 270 -1.70 3.97 8.01
C THR A 270 -2.54 5.21 7.70
N VAL A 271 -2.64 6.14 8.64
CA VAL A 271 -3.40 7.38 8.48
C VAL A 271 -2.64 8.29 7.53
N CYS A 272 -3.20 8.55 6.35
CA CYS A 272 -2.56 9.34 5.31
C CYS A 272 -3.53 10.36 4.72
N VAL A 273 -3.07 11.61 4.60
CA VAL A 273 -3.77 12.66 3.83
C VAL A 273 -3.60 12.35 2.35
N CYS A 274 -4.70 12.29 1.61
CA CYS A 274 -4.77 11.90 0.22
C CYS A 274 -5.59 12.91 -0.59
N GLY A 275 -5.06 14.12 -0.76
CA GLY A 275 -5.78 15.21 -1.41
C GLY A 275 -6.88 15.76 -0.49
N ASP A 276 -8.14 15.55 -0.87
CA ASP A 276 -9.34 16.02 -0.17
C ASP A 276 -9.93 15.00 0.82
N ARG A 277 -9.18 13.93 1.12
CA ARG A 277 -9.59 12.83 1.99
C ARG A 277 -8.44 12.36 2.86
N ILE A 278 -8.76 11.63 3.93
CA ILE A 278 -7.81 10.88 4.74
C ILE A 278 -8.21 9.41 4.72
N LEU A 279 -7.28 8.54 4.32
CA LEU A 279 -7.49 7.10 4.38
C LEU A 279 -6.71 6.50 5.55
N PHE A 280 -7.30 5.51 6.21
CA PHE A 280 -6.68 4.83 7.34
C PHE A 280 -7.23 3.41 7.53
N LEU A 281 -6.38 2.53 8.05
CA LEU A 281 -6.73 1.15 8.39
C LEU A 281 -7.16 1.04 9.85
N THR A 282 -8.13 0.18 10.09
CA THR A 282 -8.51 -0.31 11.41
C THR A 282 -8.37 -1.84 11.45
N GLN A 283 -8.54 -2.44 12.63
CA GLN A 283 -8.61 -3.90 12.76
C GLN A 283 -9.69 -4.59 11.90
N ARG A 284 -10.68 -3.85 11.37
CA ARG A 284 -11.78 -4.42 10.54
C ARG A 284 -11.78 -4.00 9.09
N GLY A 285 -10.80 -3.20 8.66
CA GLY A 285 -10.66 -2.78 7.27
C GLY A 285 -10.35 -1.30 7.10
N LEU A 286 -10.38 -0.87 5.85
CA LEU A 286 -9.95 0.45 5.40
C LEU A 286 -11.12 1.44 5.45
N PHE A 287 -10.84 2.67 5.88
CA PHE A 287 -11.81 3.74 5.99
C PHE A 287 -11.34 4.98 5.24
N ASP A 288 -12.33 5.73 4.75
CA ASP A 288 -12.22 7.03 4.10
C ASP A 288 -12.85 8.08 5.02
N PHE A 289 -12.15 9.19 5.25
CA PHE A 289 -12.61 10.31 6.06
C PHE A 289 -12.47 11.63 5.29
N ASP A 290 -13.58 12.37 5.19
CA ASP A 290 -13.67 13.63 4.42
C ASP A 290 -13.50 14.90 5.27
N GLY A 291 -13.11 14.76 6.54
CA GLY A 291 -13.04 15.86 7.51
C GLY A 291 -14.31 16.01 8.36
N SER A 292 -15.38 15.29 8.04
CA SER A 292 -16.64 15.33 8.78
C SER A 292 -17.19 13.94 9.07
N GLY A 293 -17.26 13.07 8.07
CA GLY A 293 -17.81 11.73 8.14
C GLY A 293 -16.78 10.68 7.75
N THR A 294 -16.98 9.48 8.27
CA THR A 294 -16.13 8.32 8.00
C THR A 294 -16.97 7.23 7.32
N VAL A 295 -16.46 6.68 6.22
CA VAL A 295 -17.08 5.57 5.49
C VAL A 295 -16.10 4.42 5.36
N LYS A 296 -16.56 3.21 5.66
CA LYS A 296 -15.76 2.01 5.40
C LYS A 296 -15.70 1.75 3.89
N ILE A 297 -14.49 1.54 3.39
CA ILE A 297 -14.24 1.25 1.98
C ILE A 297 -13.65 -0.15 1.83
N LEU A 298 -13.72 -0.68 0.60
CA LEU A 298 -13.19 -2.00 0.25
C LEU A 298 -13.81 -3.15 1.07
N ASP A 299 -15.09 -3.06 1.43
CA ASP A 299 -15.78 -4.13 2.16
C ASP A 299 -15.70 -5.49 1.47
N ARG A 300 -15.64 -5.51 0.14
CA ARG A 300 -15.44 -6.72 -0.68
C ARG A 300 -14.10 -7.42 -0.41
N LEU A 301 -13.13 -6.71 0.15
CA LEU A 301 -11.80 -7.23 0.49
C LEU A 301 -11.63 -7.49 1.98
N SER A 302 -12.66 -7.26 2.81
CA SER A 302 -12.53 -7.38 4.27
C SER A 302 -12.10 -8.77 4.74
N GLY A 303 -12.44 -9.84 3.99
CA GLY A 303 -11.98 -11.20 4.27
C GLY A 303 -10.45 -11.37 4.18
N LEU A 304 -9.74 -10.47 3.48
CA LEU A 304 -8.27 -10.47 3.46
C LEU A 304 -7.65 -9.89 4.73
N PHE A 305 -8.37 -9.07 5.47
CA PHE A 305 -7.85 -8.45 6.71
C PHE A 305 -8.17 -9.28 7.96
N GLU A 306 -9.01 -10.30 7.84
CA GLU A 306 -9.53 -11.06 8.96
C GLU A 306 -8.43 -11.91 9.62
N GLY A 307 -8.26 -11.73 10.94
CA GLY A 307 -7.30 -12.49 11.75
C GLY A 307 -5.85 -12.03 11.65
N GLU A 308 -5.55 -11.01 10.83
CA GLU A 308 -4.18 -10.53 10.63
C GLU A 308 -3.81 -9.38 11.58
N ASP A 309 -2.59 -9.43 12.13
CA ASP A 309 -2.01 -8.33 12.88
C ASP A 309 -1.38 -7.31 11.93
N ASN A 310 -2.00 -6.14 11.84
CA ASN A 310 -1.58 -5.02 11.01
C ASN A 310 -0.94 -3.88 11.82
N SER A 311 -0.44 -4.15 13.02
CA SER A 311 0.25 -3.15 13.86
C SER A 311 1.49 -2.53 13.21
N GLN A 312 2.07 -3.20 12.21
CA GLN A 312 3.23 -2.73 11.43
C GLN A 312 2.86 -2.26 10.02
N ALA A 313 1.57 -2.12 9.72
CA ALA A 313 1.13 -1.60 8.44
C ALA A 313 1.56 -0.13 8.27
N ARG A 314 1.86 0.27 7.04
CA ARG A 314 2.36 1.62 6.69
C ARG A 314 1.64 2.12 5.45
N ALA A 315 1.38 3.42 5.40
CA ALA A 315 0.78 4.02 4.22
C ALA A 315 1.56 5.20 3.67
N ALA A 316 1.35 5.46 2.38
CA ALA A 316 1.79 6.68 1.70
C ALA A 316 0.80 7.06 0.61
N TYR A 317 0.80 8.35 0.26
CA TYR A 317 0.03 8.88 -0.85
C TYR A 317 0.95 9.36 -1.96
N PHE A 318 0.73 8.86 -3.18
CA PHE A 318 1.51 9.23 -4.35
C PHE A 318 0.68 9.10 -5.63
N GLY A 319 0.80 10.06 -6.55
CA GLY A 319 0.19 9.96 -7.89
C GLY A 319 -1.33 9.76 -7.89
N GLY A 320 -2.08 10.34 -6.94
CA GLY A 320 -3.54 10.14 -6.85
C GLY A 320 -3.97 8.83 -6.20
N LYS A 321 -3.03 8.04 -5.68
CA LYS A 321 -3.26 6.71 -5.13
C LYS A 321 -2.80 6.63 -3.67
N TYR A 322 -3.57 5.91 -2.87
CA TYR A 322 -3.19 5.48 -1.53
C TYR A 322 -2.53 4.11 -1.60
N PHE A 323 -1.33 4.01 -1.04
CA PHE A 323 -0.57 2.78 -0.95
C PHE A 323 -0.53 2.32 0.50
N LEU A 324 -0.88 1.06 0.75
CA LEU A 324 -0.91 0.44 2.07
C LEU A 324 -0.07 -0.84 2.08
N ALA A 325 1.10 -0.77 2.69
CA ALA A 325 1.87 -1.95 3.05
C ALA A 325 1.21 -2.60 4.28
N CYS A 326 0.77 -3.84 4.15
CA CYS A 326 0.02 -4.51 5.21
C CYS A 326 0.15 -6.03 5.12
N ARG A 327 -0.45 -6.70 6.10
CA ARG A 327 -0.59 -8.14 6.17
C ARG A 327 -2.01 -8.54 5.77
N LEU A 328 -2.10 -9.41 4.77
CA LEU A 328 -3.34 -9.94 4.21
C LEU A 328 -3.35 -11.47 4.23
N ASN A 329 -4.50 -12.03 4.58
CA ASN A 329 -4.79 -13.45 4.51
C ASN A 329 -5.51 -13.81 3.21
N PHE A 330 -4.80 -14.42 2.28
CA PHE A 330 -5.39 -14.86 1.01
C PHE A 330 -6.18 -16.17 1.11
N ASN A 331 -6.07 -16.91 2.22
CA ASN A 331 -6.76 -18.19 2.47
C ASN A 331 -6.69 -19.20 1.31
N ASP A 332 -5.60 -19.19 0.54
CA ASP A 332 -5.43 -20.00 -0.66
C ASP A 332 -4.38 -21.12 -0.51
N GLY A 333 -3.81 -21.25 0.69
CA GLY A 333 -2.79 -22.24 1.02
C GLY A 333 -1.43 -22.03 0.33
N ARG A 334 -1.24 -20.91 -0.38
CA ARG A 334 0.00 -20.61 -1.10
C ARG A 334 0.91 -19.72 -0.26
N ARG A 335 2.22 -19.83 -0.52
CA ARG A 335 3.25 -18.92 0.00
C ARG A 335 3.96 -18.25 -1.17
N VAL A 336 3.76 -16.94 -1.32
CA VAL A 336 4.27 -16.12 -2.41
C VAL A 336 5.46 -15.29 -1.92
N MET A 337 6.61 -15.42 -2.58
CA MET A 337 7.82 -14.62 -2.35
C MET A 337 8.20 -14.49 -0.85
N CYS A 338 8.08 -13.31 -0.24
CA CYS A 338 8.45 -13.08 1.17
C CYS A 338 7.75 -14.03 2.16
N GLU A 339 6.56 -14.54 1.82
CA GLU A 339 5.78 -15.49 2.64
C GLU A 339 6.47 -16.85 2.83
N LYS A 340 7.55 -17.12 2.07
CA LYS A 340 8.40 -18.31 2.26
C LYS A 340 9.32 -18.17 3.48
N GLY A 341 9.60 -16.95 3.92
CA GLY A 341 10.45 -16.63 5.07
C GLY A 341 9.67 -16.01 6.23
N ASP A 342 10.39 -15.31 7.11
CA ASP A 342 9.80 -14.46 8.14
C ASP A 342 9.43 -13.10 7.53
N TYR A 343 8.20 -12.65 7.78
CA TYR A 343 7.66 -11.42 7.21
C TYR A 343 6.75 -10.72 8.21
N VAL A 344 6.64 -9.41 8.06
CA VAL A 344 5.73 -8.59 8.85
C VAL A 344 4.54 -8.18 8.00
N ASN A 345 4.83 -7.62 6.82
CA ASN A 345 3.86 -7.35 5.77
C ASN A 345 4.07 -8.36 4.64
N ASN A 346 2.99 -8.72 3.93
CA ASN A 346 3.07 -9.58 2.75
C ASN A 346 2.40 -8.97 1.52
N ALA A 347 1.82 -7.77 1.65
CA ALA A 347 1.11 -7.15 0.56
C ALA A 347 1.26 -5.62 0.53
N LEU A 348 1.10 -5.07 -0.66
CA LEU A 348 0.85 -3.65 -0.91
C LEU A 348 -0.52 -3.52 -1.59
N VAL A 349 -1.45 -2.82 -0.94
CA VAL A 349 -2.74 -2.47 -1.52
C VAL A 349 -2.64 -1.09 -2.13
N GLU A 350 -2.96 -0.98 -3.41
CA GLU A 350 -3.05 0.28 -4.14
C GLU A 350 -4.53 0.64 -4.32
N VAL A 351 -4.92 1.84 -3.87
CA VAL A 351 -6.27 2.38 -4.03
C VAL A 351 -6.19 3.66 -4.86
N ASP A 352 -6.70 3.60 -6.08
CA ASP A 352 -6.82 4.76 -6.97
C ASP A 352 -8.06 5.57 -6.59
N LEU A 353 -7.86 6.80 -6.11
CA LEU A 353 -8.95 7.61 -5.56
C LEU A 353 -9.85 8.23 -6.64
N ALA A 354 -9.36 8.36 -7.87
CA ALA A 354 -10.14 8.91 -8.97
C ALA A 354 -11.14 7.89 -9.52
N SER A 355 -10.73 6.62 -9.62
CA SER A 355 -11.53 5.55 -10.20
C SER A 355 -12.14 4.59 -9.17
N GLY A 356 -11.66 4.62 -7.93
CA GLY A 356 -11.99 3.63 -6.89
C GLY A 356 -11.40 2.25 -7.16
N SER A 357 -10.53 2.11 -8.18
CA SER A 357 -9.95 0.81 -8.53
C SER A 357 -8.91 0.38 -7.50
N VAL A 358 -8.87 -0.92 -7.22
CA VAL A 358 -7.90 -1.51 -6.29
C VAL A 358 -7.05 -2.56 -6.99
N ALA A 359 -5.76 -2.50 -6.71
CA ALA A 359 -4.80 -3.54 -7.05
C ALA A 359 -4.11 -4.05 -5.78
N VAL A 360 -3.77 -5.34 -5.75
CA VAL A 360 -3.09 -5.96 -4.62
C VAL A 360 -1.82 -6.60 -5.13
N VAL A 361 -0.68 -6.09 -4.65
CA VAL A 361 0.63 -6.71 -4.85
C VAL A 361 0.87 -7.63 -3.67
N ARG A 362 1.16 -8.92 -3.91
CA ARG A 362 1.40 -9.95 -2.90
C ARG A 362 2.83 -10.46 -2.98
N GLY A 363 3.42 -10.75 -1.82
CA GLY A 363 4.75 -11.31 -1.68
C GLY A 363 5.83 -10.26 -1.41
N VAL A 364 5.43 -9.07 -0.97
CA VAL A 364 6.32 -7.94 -0.68
C VAL A 364 6.27 -7.57 0.80
N ASP A 365 7.43 -7.57 1.48
CA ASP A 365 7.56 -7.17 2.89
C ASP A 365 8.07 -5.73 3.00
N VAL A 366 7.20 -4.80 2.59
CA VAL A 366 7.49 -3.36 2.60
C VAL A 366 7.44 -2.84 4.03
N ALA A 367 8.55 -2.23 4.47
CA ALA A 367 8.73 -1.69 5.82
C ALA A 367 8.54 -0.15 5.89
N SER A 368 8.78 0.55 4.78
CA SER A 368 8.64 2.02 4.69
C SER A 368 8.26 2.43 3.29
N LEU A 369 7.47 3.50 3.19
CA LEU A 369 7.08 4.15 1.94
C LEU A 369 7.33 5.65 2.07
N ALA A 370 7.83 6.29 1.00
CA ALA A 370 7.98 7.75 0.96
C ALA A 370 7.75 8.29 -0.45
N ALA A 371 6.85 9.26 -0.58
CA ALA A 371 6.62 9.97 -1.83
C ALA A 371 7.72 11.04 -2.02
N VAL A 372 8.36 11.01 -3.18
CA VAL A 372 9.30 12.04 -3.62
C VAL A 372 8.63 12.84 -4.72
N ASN A 373 8.47 14.14 -4.50
CA ASN A 373 7.83 15.06 -5.42
C ASN A 373 8.76 16.26 -5.69
N ALA A 374 9.91 15.98 -6.30
CA ALA A 374 10.87 17.00 -6.71
C ALA A 374 10.48 17.56 -8.09
N PRO A 375 10.94 18.77 -8.46
CA PRO A 375 10.52 19.45 -9.69
C PRO A 375 10.68 18.63 -10.98
N ASP A 376 11.70 17.78 -11.06
CA ASP A 376 12.04 16.95 -12.21
C ASP A 376 11.94 15.44 -11.92
N LYS A 377 11.62 15.04 -10.69
CA LYS A 377 11.63 13.65 -10.24
C LYS A 377 10.44 13.37 -9.33
N ASN A 378 9.56 12.48 -9.78
CA ASN A 378 8.38 12.05 -9.04
C ASN A 378 8.33 10.52 -8.98
N PHE A 379 8.46 9.96 -7.79
CA PHE A 379 8.39 8.51 -7.58
C PHE A 379 8.03 8.16 -6.15
N LEU A 380 7.57 6.93 -5.95
CA LEU A 380 7.32 6.35 -4.63
C LEU A 380 8.50 5.44 -4.26
N LEU A 381 9.22 5.81 -3.20
CA LEU A 381 10.28 4.98 -2.63
C LEU A 381 9.68 3.94 -1.68
N ALA A 382 10.32 2.78 -1.63
CA ALA A 382 10.04 1.74 -0.66
C ALA A 382 11.33 1.17 -0.05
N CYS A 383 11.25 0.81 1.23
CA CYS A 383 12.24 -0.06 1.88
C CYS A 383 11.60 -1.41 2.16
N PHE A 384 12.39 -2.47 2.04
CA PHE A 384 11.98 -3.82 2.38
C PHE A 384 12.70 -4.28 3.64
N ARG A 385 12.06 -5.13 4.44
CA ARG A 385 12.70 -5.69 5.63
C ARG A 385 13.95 -6.48 5.23
N ASN A 386 15.06 -6.24 5.94
CA ASN A 386 16.36 -6.88 5.71
C ASN A 386 16.98 -6.65 4.31
N GLU A 387 16.47 -5.68 3.56
CA GLU A 387 17.00 -5.32 2.24
C GLU A 387 17.96 -4.12 2.35
N LYS A 388 19.05 -4.17 1.58
CA LYS A 388 20.12 -3.16 1.56
C LYS A 388 19.87 -2.07 0.55
N ARG A 389 19.02 -2.36 -0.44
CA ARG A 389 18.65 -1.46 -1.54
C ARG A 389 17.38 -0.70 -1.19
N VAL A 390 17.34 0.57 -1.58
CA VAL A 390 16.06 1.30 -1.69
C VAL A 390 15.40 0.90 -3.00
N ALA A 391 14.07 0.77 -3.02
CA ALA A 391 13.30 0.48 -4.22
C ALA A 391 12.50 1.69 -4.69
N ILE A 392 12.22 1.76 -5.99
CA ILE A 392 11.14 2.57 -6.57
C ILE A 392 9.98 1.63 -6.92
N PHE A 393 8.76 2.03 -6.59
CA PHE A 393 7.56 1.37 -7.08
C PHE A 393 7.37 1.63 -8.59
N ASP A 394 7.09 0.56 -9.33
CA ASP A 394 6.79 0.59 -10.77
C ASP A 394 5.66 -0.39 -11.12
N ASP A 395 5.25 -0.40 -12.39
CA ASP A 395 4.22 -1.31 -12.92
C ASP A 395 4.83 -2.56 -13.59
N GLY A 396 6.06 -2.94 -13.24
CA GLY A 396 6.86 -3.93 -13.96
C GLY A 396 6.55 -5.40 -13.69
N GLY A 397 5.75 -5.72 -12.67
CA GLY A 397 5.36 -7.10 -12.34
C GLY A 397 6.47 -7.96 -11.74
N SER A 398 7.59 -7.36 -11.33
CA SER A 398 8.76 -8.02 -10.74
C SER A 398 9.30 -7.23 -9.54
N VAL A 399 10.10 -7.88 -8.70
CA VAL A 399 10.79 -7.26 -7.56
C VAL A 399 12.27 -7.52 -7.69
N PHE A 400 13.06 -6.47 -7.86
CA PHE A 400 14.51 -6.53 -8.10
C PHE A 400 14.91 -7.50 -9.22
N GLY A 401 14.09 -7.58 -10.27
CA GLY A 401 14.30 -8.46 -11.43
C GLY A 401 13.78 -9.90 -11.24
N GLU A 402 13.22 -10.26 -10.08
CA GLU A 402 12.53 -11.54 -9.89
C GLU A 402 11.04 -11.40 -10.21
N ALA A 403 10.55 -12.18 -11.18
CA ALA A 403 9.15 -12.19 -11.57
C ALA A 403 8.24 -12.55 -10.38
N MET A 404 7.22 -11.72 -10.12
CA MET A 404 6.24 -12.05 -9.09
C MET A 404 5.22 -13.06 -9.61
N PRO A 405 4.88 -14.12 -8.85
CA PRO A 405 3.77 -15.01 -9.17
C PRO A 405 2.45 -14.24 -9.26
N LYS A 406 1.72 -14.45 -10.35
CA LYS A 406 0.46 -13.77 -10.68
C LYS A 406 -0.66 -14.79 -10.65
N ARG A 407 -1.80 -14.42 -10.06
CA ARG A 407 -2.95 -15.32 -10.00
C ARG A 407 -4.25 -14.55 -10.09
N TRP A 408 -5.17 -15.08 -10.89
CA TRP A 408 -6.56 -14.65 -10.94
C TRP A 408 -7.47 -15.88 -10.89
N VAL A 409 -8.50 -15.82 -10.05
CA VAL A 409 -9.44 -16.92 -9.82
C VAL A 409 -10.88 -16.43 -10.02
N CYS A 410 -11.59 -17.03 -10.97
CA CYS A 410 -13.00 -16.79 -11.21
C CYS A 410 -13.85 -17.34 -10.05
N PRO A 411 -15.05 -16.80 -9.78
CA PRO A 411 -16.01 -17.45 -8.90
C PRO A 411 -16.43 -18.81 -9.46
N LYS A 412 -16.92 -19.71 -8.59
CA LYS A 412 -17.54 -20.95 -9.07
C LYS A 412 -18.78 -20.63 -9.89
N THR A 413 -18.97 -21.41 -10.94
CA THR A 413 -20.09 -21.26 -11.87
C THR A 413 -20.64 -22.62 -12.25
N ASP A 414 -21.94 -22.69 -12.48
CA ASP A 414 -22.58 -23.83 -13.11
C ASP A 414 -22.63 -23.69 -14.64
N LEU A 415 -21.93 -22.70 -15.22
CA LEU A 415 -21.96 -22.34 -16.64
C LEU A 415 -23.38 -21.99 -17.13
N ASP A 416 -24.14 -21.26 -16.32
CA ASP A 416 -25.50 -20.78 -16.59
C ASP A 416 -26.52 -21.93 -16.79
N GLY A 417 -26.36 -23.02 -16.06
CA GLY A 417 -27.24 -24.19 -16.17
C GLY A 417 -27.29 -25.03 -14.90
N ALA A 418 -28.25 -24.74 -14.02
CA ALA A 418 -28.40 -25.45 -12.76
C ALA A 418 -28.58 -26.98 -12.94
N ASP A 419 -27.99 -27.75 -12.01
CA ASP A 419 -28.22 -29.19 -11.79
C ASP A 419 -27.98 -30.13 -13.00
N ARG A 420 -27.19 -29.70 -13.99
CA ARG A 420 -26.79 -30.55 -15.12
C ARG A 420 -25.29 -30.77 -15.19
N ARG A 421 -24.89 -32.02 -15.43
CA ARG A 421 -23.52 -32.34 -15.83
C ARG A 421 -23.25 -31.84 -17.23
N LYS A 422 -22.13 -31.14 -17.37
CA LYS A 422 -21.67 -30.50 -18.61
C LYS A 422 -20.30 -31.07 -18.96
N LEU A 423 -20.06 -31.23 -20.25
CA LEU A 423 -18.72 -31.52 -20.77
C LEU A 423 -18.07 -30.21 -21.18
N LEU A 424 -17.12 -29.71 -20.40
CA LEU A 424 -16.23 -28.64 -20.83
C LEU A 424 -15.22 -29.20 -21.83
N ARG A 425 -15.35 -28.80 -23.09
CA ARG A 425 -14.50 -29.31 -24.16
C ARG A 425 -13.16 -28.59 -24.18
N TYR A 426 -13.20 -27.26 -24.26
CA TYR A 426 -12.01 -26.43 -24.36
C TYR A 426 -12.29 -25.00 -23.91
N ALA A 427 -11.22 -24.29 -23.57
CA ALA A 427 -11.23 -22.85 -23.42
C ALA A 427 -10.65 -22.17 -24.67
N LEU A 428 -11.18 -21.01 -25.03
CA LEU A 428 -10.55 -20.07 -25.95
C LEU A 428 -9.92 -18.94 -25.13
N ILE A 429 -8.65 -18.67 -25.35
CA ILE A 429 -7.90 -17.66 -24.60
C ILE A 429 -6.96 -16.91 -25.55
N GLU A 430 -6.83 -15.61 -25.34
CA GLU A 430 -5.82 -14.77 -25.99
C GLU A 430 -4.85 -14.30 -24.90
N THR A 431 -3.57 -14.64 -25.07
CA THR A 431 -2.51 -14.28 -24.12
C THR A 431 -1.21 -13.98 -24.85
N GLU A 432 -0.60 -12.82 -24.56
CA GLU A 432 0.67 -12.41 -25.18
C GLU A 432 1.89 -13.10 -24.56
N HIS A 433 1.74 -13.59 -23.32
CA HIS A 433 2.81 -14.20 -22.54
C HIS A 433 2.43 -15.61 -22.09
N ASP A 434 3.44 -16.38 -21.71
CA ASP A 434 3.27 -17.74 -21.20
C ASP A 434 2.46 -17.72 -19.89
N LEU A 435 1.52 -18.64 -19.77
CA LEU A 435 0.71 -18.78 -18.56
C LEU A 435 0.28 -20.22 -18.33
N THR A 436 -0.30 -20.44 -17.17
CA THR A 436 -0.94 -21.69 -16.78
C THR A 436 -2.43 -21.45 -16.62
N LEU A 437 -3.24 -22.19 -17.39
CA LEU A 437 -4.69 -22.17 -17.31
C LEU A 437 -5.16 -23.39 -16.50
N CYS A 438 -5.95 -23.16 -15.46
CA CYS A 438 -6.53 -24.20 -14.63
C CYS A 438 -8.05 -24.17 -14.68
N VAL A 439 -8.66 -25.34 -14.83
CA VAL A 439 -10.10 -25.54 -14.63
C VAL A 439 -10.29 -26.53 -13.48
N GLU A 440 -11.00 -26.10 -12.45
CA GLU A 440 -11.58 -26.97 -11.43
C GLU A 440 -12.94 -27.46 -11.93
N ALA A 441 -13.21 -28.77 -11.87
CA ALA A 441 -14.51 -29.37 -12.17
C ALA A 441 -14.93 -30.28 -11.01
N ASP A 442 -16.05 -29.99 -10.35
CA ASP A 442 -16.54 -30.71 -9.16
C ASP A 442 -15.44 -30.92 -8.08
N GLY A 443 -14.54 -29.92 -7.90
CA GLY A 443 -13.43 -29.95 -6.94
C GLY A 443 -12.13 -30.59 -7.45
N GLN A 444 -12.10 -31.13 -8.67
CA GLN A 444 -10.90 -31.69 -9.29
C GLN A 444 -10.23 -30.68 -10.23
N GLU A 445 -8.95 -30.38 -9.99
CA GLU A 445 -8.17 -29.45 -10.82
C GLU A 445 -7.59 -30.12 -12.08
N HIS A 446 -7.68 -29.39 -13.20
CA HIS A 446 -7.08 -29.76 -14.47
C HIS A 446 -6.30 -28.58 -15.03
N THR A 447 -5.00 -28.78 -15.25
CA THR A 447 -4.07 -27.69 -15.58
C THR A 447 -3.48 -27.84 -16.98
N ARG A 448 -3.30 -26.73 -17.70
CA ARG A 448 -2.71 -26.67 -19.04
C ARG A 448 -1.76 -25.49 -19.14
N PHE A 449 -0.54 -25.74 -19.60
CA PHE A 449 0.39 -24.68 -19.99
C PHE A 449 -0.01 -24.10 -21.36
N VAL A 450 0.03 -22.77 -21.48
CA VAL A 450 -0.32 -22.04 -22.71
C VAL A 450 0.85 -21.11 -23.02
N ARG A 451 1.46 -21.29 -24.21
CA ARG A 451 2.51 -20.37 -24.68
C ARG A 451 1.91 -19.06 -25.16
N GLY A 452 2.60 -17.95 -24.95
CA GLY A 452 2.19 -16.64 -25.49
C GLY A 452 2.02 -16.67 -27.01
N SER A 453 0.97 -16.01 -27.50
CA SER A 453 0.68 -15.84 -28.93
C SER A 453 -0.13 -14.58 -29.18
N ASP A 454 0.09 -13.98 -30.34
CA ASP A 454 -0.70 -12.88 -30.93
C ASP A 454 -2.11 -13.31 -31.40
N ARG A 455 -2.45 -14.61 -31.32
CA ARG A 455 -3.72 -15.18 -31.79
C ARG A 455 -4.47 -15.85 -30.66
N GLN A 456 -5.80 -15.93 -30.82
CA GLN A 456 -6.64 -16.72 -29.93
C GLN A 456 -6.27 -18.21 -30.03
N GLN A 457 -6.07 -18.84 -28.88
CA GLN A 457 -5.66 -20.23 -28.75
C GLN A 457 -6.80 -21.08 -28.19
N LYS A 458 -6.87 -22.32 -28.68
CA LYS A 458 -7.81 -23.34 -28.23
C LYS A 458 -7.11 -24.31 -27.28
N VAL A 459 -7.53 -24.32 -26.02
CA VAL A 459 -6.93 -25.15 -24.96
C VAL A 459 -7.89 -26.27 -24.55
N PRO A 460 -7.62 -27.54 -24.90
CA PRO A 460 -8.52 -28.64 -24.62
C PRO A 460 -8.46 -29.10 -23.15
N PHE A 461 -9.64 -29.24 -22.54
CA PHE A 461 -9.82 -29.81 -21.20
C PHE A 461 -10.50 -31.17 -21.27
N ASN A 462 -11.64 -31.27 -21.96
CA ASN A 462 -12.49 -32.47 -22.07
C ASN A 462 -12.86 -33.07 -20.69
N VAL A 463 -13.32 -32.22 -19.78
CA VAL A 463 -13.67 -32.58 -18.40
C VAL A 463 -15.17 -32.47 -18.19
N THR A 464 -15.73 -33.36 -17.37
CA THR A 464 -17.16 -33.37 -17.07
C THR A 464 -17.37 -32.94 -15.62
N GLY A 465 -18.32 -32.04 -15.40
CA GLY A 465 -18.67 -31.56 -14.07
C GLY A 465 -19.99 -30.82 -14.05
N SER A 466 -20.47 -30.48 -12.87
CA SER A 466 -21.66 -29.65 -12.67
C SER A 466 -21.27 -28.24 -12.24
N VAL A 467 -20.19 -28.13 -11.46
CA VAL A 467 -19.61 -26.87 -10.99
C VAL A 467 -18.20 -26.72 -11.56
N PHE A 468 -17.89 -25.54 -12.07
CA PHE A 468 -16.61 -25.21 -12.68
C PHE A 468 -16.00 -23.95 -12.08
N ARG A 469 -14.68 -23.86 -12.13
CA ARG A 469 -13.94 -22.64 -11.82
C ARG A 469 -12.75 -22.49 -12.76
N LEU A 470 -12.58 -21.30 -13.32
CA LEU A 470 -11.41 -20.95 -14.14
C LEU A 470 -10.40 -20.19 -13.28
N SER A 471 -9.13 -20.58 -13.36
CA SER A 471 -8.02 -19.82 -12.79
C SER A 471 -6.92 -19.62 -13.81
N VAL A 472 -6.22 -18.50 -13.69
CA VAL A 472 -5.06 -18.15 -14.51
C VAL A 472 -3.89 -17.85 -13.59
N ASP A 473 -2.76 -18.49 -13.84
CA ASP A 473 -1.51 -18.32 -13.11
C ASP A 473 -0.37 -17.97 -14.08
N ALA A 474 0.57 -17.11 -13.67
CA ALA A 474 1.77 -16.83 -14.43
C ALA A 474 2.96 -16.49 -13.52
N ASP A 475 4.14 -16.98 -13.86
CA ASP A 475 5.40 -16.71 -13.15
C ASP A 475 6.38 -15.90 -14.05
N THR A 476 5.83 -15.05 -14.91
CA THR A 476 6.56 -14.19 -15.85
C THR A 476 6.44 -12.72 -15.43
N ASP A 477 7.42 -11.87 -15.77
CA ASP A 477 7.37 -10.43 -15.44
C ASP A 477 6.08 -9.78 -15.97
N LYS A 478 5.77 -10.06 -17.24
CA LYS A 478 4.60 -9.52 -17.94
C LYS A 478 3.52 -10.56 -18.12
N MET A 479 2.28 -10.11 -18.14
CA MET A 479 1.10 -10.91 -18.41
C MET A 479 0.08 -10.05 -19.15
N ARG A 480 -0.57 -10.62 -20.16
CA ARG A 480 -1.75 -9.98 -20.75
C ARG A 480 -2.73 -11.06 -21.16
N VAL A 481 -3.93 -11.04 -20.59
CA VAL A 481 -4.99 -12.01 -20.92
C VAL A 481 -6.29 -11.29 -21.23
N SER A 482 -6.89 -11.61 -22.37
CA SER A 482 -8.18 -11.07 -22.80
C SER A 482 -9.26 -12.14 -22.92
N ARG A 483 -10.43 -11.83 -22.36
CA ARG A 483 -11.75 -12.43 -22.63
C ARG A 483 -11.76 -13.97 -22.81
N PRO A 484 -11.38 -14.75 -21.79
CA PRO A 484 -11.45 -16.20 -21.90
C PRO A 484 -12.89 -16.66 -22.08
N GLN A 485 -13.07 -17.67 -22.94
CA GLN A 485 -14.37 -18.30 -23.22
C GLN A 485 -14.29 -19.79 -22.95
N LEU A 486 -15.25 -20.33 -22.21
CA LEU A 486 -15.40 -21.75 -21.95
C LEU A 486 -16.45 -22.32 -22.91
N ILE A 487 -16.06 -23.33 -23.70
CA ILE A 487 -16.93 -24.01 -24.66
C ILE A 487 -17.33 -25.36 -24.11
N PHE A 488 -18.63 -25.54 -23.85
CA PHE A 488 -19.17 -26.71 -23.16
C PHE A 488 -20.38 -27.30 -23.88
N ARG A 489 -20.74 -28.54 -23.52
CA ARG A 489 -21.98 -29.20 -23.94
C ARG A 489 -22.81 -29.60 -22.74
N GLU A 490 -24.10 -29.40 -22.86
CA GLU A 490 -25.11 -30.03 -22.00
C GLU A 490 -25.63 -31.30 -22.69
N TYR A 491 -25.85 -32.34 -21.88
CA TYR A 491 -26.42 -33.61 -22.31
C TYR A 491 -27.77 -33.87 -21.64
#